data_AF-A0A923IAN3-F1
#
_entry.id   AF-A0A923IAN3-F1
#
_cell.length_a   1.000
_cell.length_b   1.000
_cell.length_c   1.000
_cell.angle_alpha   90.00
_cell.angle_beta   90.00
_cell.angle_gamma   90.00
#
_symmetry.space_group_name_H-M   'P 1'
#
loop_
_entity.id
_entity.type
_entity.pdbx_description
1 polymer ?
#
loop_
_entity_poly.entity_id
_entity_poly.type
_entity_poly.pdbx_seq_one_letter_code
_entity_poly.pdbx_strand_id
1 'polypeptide(L)'
;MLLRVEPDDWEHAAAVAELARGAASRHGLTDRLHELALVLDDLAPDERPWWRLAAPGVLEIYGHPGHFLAERGAELAGSLPSLPWDLREPPAPADPPPFAPARGERFLHHHFLAVADVLAGRIVPSAVPAGLAEAFQEAWDVTIDGRLRRGFLPGLPVAERRRRFARLFGAAGVLLPLHWELFHELWDWDDPDQEGLVGRAGRLPPLDHRPPLDRRGA
;
A
#
# COMPACT_ATOMS: atom_id res chain seq x y z
N MET A 1 -19.41 -10.20 9.66
CA MET A 1 -18.65 -8.96 9.44
C MET A 1 -19.57 -7.88 8.86
N LEU A 2 -19.84 -6.83 9.62
CA LEU A 2 -20.39 -5.56 9.13
C LEU A 2 -19.35 -4.88 8.24
N LEU A 3 -19.76 -4.34 7.10
CA LEU A 3 -18.86 -3.62 6.19
C LEU A 3 -19.44 -2.26 5.85
N ARG A 4 -18.64 -1.21 6.07
CA ARG A 4 -18.93 0.16 5.65
C ARG A 4 -17.85 0.72 4.73
N VAL A 5 -18.29 1.52 3.78
CA VAL A 5 -17.42 2.32 2.91
C VAL A 5 -17.81 3.77 3.17
N GLU A 6 -16.84 4.61 3.49
CA GLU A 6 -17.01 6.04 3.75
C GLU A 6 -16.24 6.81 2.67
N PRO A 7 -16.83 7.85 2.04
CA PRO A 7 -18.22 8.27 2.21
C PRO A 7 -19.19 7.26 1.56
N ASP A 8 -20.37 7.10 2.17
CA ASP A 8 -21.37 6.08 1.79
C ASP A 8 -22.17 6.45 0.54
N ASP A 9 -22.19 7.75 0.20
CA ASP A 9 -22.79 8.32 -0.99
C ASP A 9 -21.89 8.25 -2.24
N TRP A 10 -20.67 7.74 -2.11
CA TRP A 10 -19.80 7.54 -3.26
C TRP A 10 -20.38 6.51 -4.23
N GLU A 11 -20.44 6.86 -5.52
CA GLU A 11 -21.09 6.06 -6.57
C GLU A 11 -20.58 4.61 -6.70
N HIS A 12 -19.35 4.33 -6.24
CA HIS A 12 -18.75 3.01 -6.28
C HIS A 12 -18.72 2.28 -4.92
N ALA A 13 -19.30 2.86 -3.86
CA ALA A 13 -19.29 2.29 -2.52
C ALA A 13 -19.82 0.84 -2.48
N ALA A 14 -20.91 0.56 -3.18
CA ALA A 14 -21.49 -0.78 -3.25
C ALA A 14 -20.56 -1.80 -3.93
N ALA A 15 -19.93 -1.41 -5.04
CA ALA A 15 -19.00 -2.27 -5.78
C ALA A 15 -17.73 -2.55 -4.95
N VAL A 16 -17.19 -1.52 -4.27
CA VAL A 16 -16.05 -1.67 -3.36
C VAL A 16 -16.40 -2.57 -2.17
N ALA A 17 -17.60 -2.41 -1.59
CA ALA A 17 -18.08 -3.27 -0.53
C ALA A 17 -18.15 -4.75 -0.94
N GLU A 18 -18.57 -5.05 -2.16
CA GLU A 18 -18.59 -6.41 -2.69
C GLU A 18 -17.17 -6.99 -2.84
N LEU A 19 -16.26 -6.24 -3.47
CA LEU A 19 -14.85 -6.64 -3.62
C LEU A 19 -14.20 -6.92 -2.26
N ALA A 20 -14.45 -6.05 -1.28
CA ALA A 20 -13.89 -6.16 0.05
C ALA A 20 -14.42 -7.40 0.80
N ARG A 21 -15.71 -7.74 0.67
CA ARG A 21 -16.23 -9.01 1.23
C ARG A 21 -15.57 -10.22 0.58
N GLY A 22 -15.42 -10.22 -0.74
CA GLY A 22 -14.76 -11.29 -1.48
C GLY A 22 -13.32 -11.50 -1.03
N ALA A 23 -12.54 -10.41 -0.98
CA ALA A 23 -11.14 -10.46 -0.57
C ALA A 23 -10.98 -10.84 0.92
N ALA A 24 -11.83 -10.32 1.81
CA ALA A 24 -11.81 -10.67 3.24
C ALA A 24 -12.10 -12.16 3.46
N SER A 25 -13.07 -12.72 2.72
CA SER A 25 -13.38 -14.14 2.77
C SER A 25 -12.20 -15.01 2.34
N ARG A 26 -11.48 -14.64 1.27
CA ARG A 26 -10.32 -15.42 0.78
C ARG A 26 -9.16 -15.45 1.78
N HIS A 27 -9.05 -14.42 2.62
CA HIS A 27 -8.02 -14.31 3.65
C HIS A 27 -8.48 -14.77 5.04
N GLY A 28 -9.68 -15.37 5.14
CA GLY A 28 -10.22 -15.89 6.41
C GLY A 28 -10.50 -14.79 7.45
N LEU A 29 -10.72 -13.56 7.00
CA LEU A 29 -10.98 -12.42 7.88
C LEU A 29 -12.44 -12.33 8.33
N THR A 30 -13.37 -12.91 7.57
CA THR A 30 -14.82 -12.85 7.86
C THR A 30 -15.18 -13.40 9.25
N ASP A 31 -14.45 -14.41 9.72
CA ASP A 31 -14.67 -15.05 11.03
C ASP A 31 -13.87 -14.36 12.16
N ARG A 32 -12.93 -13.48 11.81
CA ARG A 32 -12.04 -12.78 12.75
C ARG A 32 -12.45 -11.32 12.97
N LEU A 33 -13.12 -10.74 11.98
CA LEU A 33 -13.58 -9.36 11.99
C LEU A 33 -15.10 -9.33 12.14
N HIS A 34 -15.57 -8.64 13.17
CA HIS A 34 -16.98 -8.29 13.27
C HIS A 34 -17.29 -7.03 12.45
N GLU A 35 -16.29 -6.17 12.21
CA GLU A 35 -16.46 -4.93 11.46
C GLU A 35 -15.25 -4.58 10.57
N LEU A 36 -15.54 -4.10 9.36
CA LEU A 36 -14.59 -3.55 8.40
C LEU A 36 -15.08 -2.19 7.90
N ALA A 37 -14.28 -1.15 8.09
CA ALA A 37 -14.49 0.16 7.48
C ALA A 37 -13.41 0.45 6.42
N LEU A 38 -13.85 0.86 5.23
CA LEU A 38 -13.00 1.44 4.20
C LEU A 38 -13.26 2.95 4.16
N VAL A 39 -12.32 3.73 4.67
CA VAL A 39 -12.40 5.19 4.74
C VAL A 39 -11.65 5.75 3.55
N LEU A 40 -12.41 6.14 2.52
CA LEU A 40 -11.94 6.61 1.23
C LEU A 40 -12.06 8.12 1.12
N ASP A 41 -11.13 8.82 1.75
CA ASP A 41 -11.09 10.29 1.78
C ASP A 41 -10.13 10.83 0.70
N ASP A 42 -10.26 12.12 0.38
CA ASP A 42 -9.36 12.88 -0.51
C ASP A 42 -8.05 13.22 0.21
N LEU A 43 -7.47 12.22 0.88
CA LEU A 43 -6.09 12.27 1.39
C LEU A 43 -5.17 12.63 0.23
N ALA A 44 -4.10 13.37 0.53
CA ALA A 44 -3.17 13.84 -0.51
C ALA A 44 -2.71 12.65 -1.38
N PRO A 45 -2.59 12.80 -2.71
CA PRO A 45 -2.30 11.67 -3.62
C PRO A 45 -1.01 10.90 -3.33
N ASP A 46 -0.12 11.47 -2.52
CA ASP A 46 1.13 10.90 -2.04
C ASP A 46 1.02 10.19 -0.67
N GLU A 47 -0.11 10.32 0.04
CA GLU A 47 -0.36 9.57 1.26
C GLU A 47 -0.55 8.09 0.95
N ARG A 48 0.33 7.27 1.55
CA ARG A 48 0.22 5.82 1.44
C ARG A 48 -1.02 5.37 2.20
N PRO A 49 -1.80 4.43 1.65
CA PRO A 49 -2.88 3.84 2.40
C PRO A 49 -2.31 3.17 3.65
N TRP A 50 -3.11 3.19 4.72
CA TRP A 50 -2.75 2.61 6.00
C TRP A 50 -3.98 2.00 6.64
N TRP A 51 -3.77 1.19 7.66
CA TRP A 51 -4.86 0.52 8.36
C TRP A 51 -4.58 0.44 9.85
N ARG A 52 -5.64 0.25 10.63
CA ARG A 52 -5.54 0.00 12.07
C ARG A 52 -6.60 -0.98 12.53
N LEU A 53 -6.29 -1.67 13.62
CA LEU A 53 -7.28 -2.41 14.40
C LEU A 53 -7.81 -1.46 15.49
N ALA A 54 -8.95 -0.80 15.23
CA ALA A 54 -9.52 0.20 16.14
C ALA A 54 -9.99 -0.43 17.47
N ALA A 55 -10.42 -1.69 17.41
CA ALA A 55 -10.76 -2.54 18.55
C ALA A 55 -10.59 -4.02 18.13
N PRO A 56 -10.63 -4.99 19.06
CA PRO A 56 -10.58 -6.40 18.71
C PRO A 56 -11.68 -6.79 17.71
N GLY A 57 -11.29 -7.14 16.49
CA GLY A 57 -12.23 -7.49 15.41
C GLY A 57 -12.84 -6.31 14.64
N VAL A 58 -12.36 -5.08 14.86
CA VAL A 58 -12.70 -3.88 14.08
C VAL A 58 -11.48 -3.45 13.27
N LEU A 59 -11.56 -3.59 11.94
CA LEU A 59 -10.53 -3.13 11.01
C LEU A 59 -10.97 -1.87 10.30
N GLU A 60 -10.10 -0.87 10.27
CA GLU A 60 -10.28 0.34 9.46
C GLU A 60 -9.11 0.45 8.49
N ILE A 61 -9.42 0.63 7.20
CA ILE A 61 -8.44 0.88 6.14
C ILE A 61 -8.72 2.26 5.58
N TYR A 62 -7.69 3.10 5.58
CA TYR A 62 -7.70 4.46 5.05
C TYR A 62 -6.93 4.50 3.74
N GLY A 63 -7.46 5.20 2.74
CA GLY A 63 -6.74 5.41 1.49
C GLY A 63 -7.55 6.19 0.47
N HIS A 64 -6.89 6.70 -0.56
CA HIS A 64 -7.54 7.51 -1.59
C HIS A 64 -8.46 6.66 -2.51
N PRO A 65 -9.65 7.15 -2.94
CA PRO A 65 -10.55 6.44 -3.86
C PRO A 65 -9.88 5.95 -5.15
N GLY A 66 -8.83 6.63 -5.60
CA GLY A 66 -7.99 6.25 -6.73
C GLY A 66 -7.31 4.87 -6.64
N HIS A 67 -7.36 4.18 -5.50
CA HIS A 67 -7.00 2.74 -5.44
C HIS A 67 -8.02 1.82 -6.14
N PHE A 68 -9.22 2.34 -6.42
CA PHE A 68 -10.32 1.62 -7.06
C PHE A 68 -10.68 2.16 -8.44
N LEU A 69 -10.05 3.25 -8.87
CA LEU A 69 -10.30 3.89 -10.16
C LEU A 69 -9.16 3.59 -11.15
N ALA A 70 -9.46 3.66 -12.44
CA ALA A 70 -8.45 3.54 -13.48
C ALA A 70 -7.41 4.66 -13.35
N GLU A 71 -6.16 4.35 -13.72
CA GLU A 71 -5.17 5.41 -13.87
C GLU A 71 -5.65 6.33 -14.99
N ARG A 72 -5.73 7.64 -14.73
CA ARG A 72 -5.66 8.60 -15.82
C ARG A 72 -4.32 8.30 -16.49
N GLY A 73 -4.35 7.85 -17.74
CA GLY A 73 -3.14 7.66 -18.54
C GLY A 73 -2.26 8.90 -18.39
N ALA A 74 -0.95 8.72 -18.46
CA ALA A 74 0.05 9.78 -18.31
C ALA A 74 -0.02 10.85 -19.43
N GLU A 75 -1.17 11.47 -19.65
CA GLU A 75 -1.37 12.67 -20.47
C GLU A 75 -0.79 13.93 -19.78
N LEU A 76 -0.14 13.77 -18.63
CA LEU A 76 0.76 14.76 -18.04
C LEU A 76 2.23 14.57 -18.50
N ALA A 77 2.47 13.90 -19.63
CA ALA A 77 3.77 13.92 -20.31
C ALA A 77 4.02 15.24 -21.10
N GLY A 78 3.17 16.27 -20.98
CA GLY A 78 3.31 17.49 -21.78
C GLY A 78 2.74 18.79 -21.22
N SER A 79 2.10 18.83 -20.05
CA SER A 79 1.73 20.13 -19.48
C SER A 79 2.90 20.72 -18.71
N LEU A 80 3.59 21.67 -19.32
CA LEU A 80 4.47 22.59 -18.59
C LEU A 80 3.70 23.13 -17.37
N PRO A 81 4.33 23.24 -16.19
CA PRO A 81 3.68 23.84 -15.03
C PRO A 81 3.17 25.23 -15.43
N SER A 82 1.85 25.44 -15.34
CA SER A 82 1.26 26.76 -15.56
C SER A 82 1.83 27.69 -14.51
N LEU A 83 2.53 28.72 -14.95
CA LEU A 83 3.05 29.74 -14.04
C LEU A 83 1.85 30.46 -13.39
N PRO A 84 1.99 30.98 -12.15
CA PRO A 84 0.87 31.58 -11.42
C PRO A 84 0.26 32.83 -12.10
N TRP A 85 0.85 33.31 -13.20
CA TRP A 85 0.34 34.40 -14.04
C TRP A 85 -0.20 33.96 -15.41
N ASP A 86 -0.24 32.65 -15.70
CA ASP A 86 -0.96 32.13 -16.87
C ASP A 86 -2.47 32.27 -16.58
N LEU A 87 -3.08 33.35 -17.10
CA LEU A 87 -4.54 33.58 -17.11
C LEU A 87 -5.25 32.63 -18.09
N ARG A 88 -4.90 31.35 -18.08
CA ARG A 88 -5.62 30.33 -18.83
C ARG A 88 -6.84 29.94 -18.01
N GLU A 89 -7.99 29.85 -18.65
CA GLU A 89 -9.15 29.22 -18.03
C GLU A 89 -8.72 27.86 -17.47
N PRO A 90 -9.02 27.56 -16.20
CA PRO A 90 -8.75 26.24 -15.66
C PRO A 90 -9.41 25.23 -16.61
N PRO A 91 -8.68 24.16 -17.01
CA PRO A 91 -9.26 23.16 -17.89
C PRO A 91 -10.58 22.69 -17.29
N ALA A 92 -11.57 22.46 -18.16
CA ALA A 92 -12.85 21.91 -17.73
C ALA A 92 -12.61 20.68 -16.84
N PRO A 93 -13.40 20.49 -15.77
CA PRO A 93 -13.20 19.36 -14.87
C PRO A 93 -13.25 18.08 -15.70
N ALA A 94 -12.12 17.39 -15.76
CA ALA A 94 -12.03 16.13 -16.48
C ALA A 94 -12.96 15.11 -15.82
N ASP A 95 -13.64 14.30 -16.64
CA ASP A 95 -14.50 13.22 -16.16
C ASP A 95 -13.77 12.38 -15.09
N PRO A 96 -14.48 11.91 -14.05
CA PRO A 96 -13.89 11.02 -13.07
C PRO A 96 -13.39 9.75 -13.78
N PRO A 97 -12.19 9.25 -13.44
CA PRO A 97 -11.71 8.01 -14.02
C PRO A 97 -12.68 6.86 -13.67
N PRO A 98 -12.92 5.92 -14.60
CA PRO A 98 -13.89 4.85 -14.36
C PRO A 98 -13.42 3.89 -13.27
N PHE A 99 -14.36 3.17 -12.66
CA PHE A 99 -14.07 2.09 -11.72
C PHE A 99 -13.19 1.00 -12.33
N ALA A 100 -12.18 0.55 -11.58
CA ALA A 100 -11.19 -0.45 -11.97
C ALA A 100 -11.11 -1.58 -10.93
N PRO A 101 -11.95 -2.63 -11.05
CA PRO A 101 -12.04 -3.71 -10.06
C PRO A 101 -10.69 -4.38 -9.77
N ALA A 102 -9.90 -4.68 -10.79
CA ALA A 102 -8.60 -5.33 -10.65
C ALA A 102 -7.57 -4.50 -9.85
N ARG A 103 -7.71 -3.18 -9.81
CA ARG A 103 -6.86 -2.30 -8.97
C ARG A 103 -7.31 -2.38 -7.52
N GLY A 104 -8.62 -2.30 -7.30
CA GLY A 104 -9.23 -2.47 -5.98
C GLY A 104 -8.92 -3.83 -5.36
N GLU A 105 -9.00 -4.91 -6.15
CA GLU A 105 -8.64 -6.26 -5.70
C GLU A 105 -7.19 -6.35 -5.24
N ARG A 106 -6.23 -5.84 -6.04
CA ARG A 106 -4.81 -5.82 -5.64
C ARG A 106 -4.59 -5.06 -4.33
N PHE A 107 -5.24 -3.90 -4.21
CA PHE A 107 -5.19 -3.09 -2.99
C PHE A 107 -5.70 -3.86 -1.77
N LEU A 108 -6.91 -4.43 -1.88
CA LEU A 108 -7.57 -5.15 -0.78
C LEU A 108 -6.82 -6.42 -0.41
N HIS A 109 -6.42 -7.24 -1.38
CA HIS A 109 -5.71 -8.50 -1.11
C HIS A 109 -4.38 -8.27 -0.40
N HIS A 110 -3.66 -7.21 -0.75
CA HIS A 110 -2.41 -6.83 -0.10
C HIS A 110 -2.64 -6.48 1.38
N HIS A 111 -3.57 -5.55 1.66
CA HIS A 111 -3.83 -5.10 3.03
C HIS A 111 -4.44 -6.21 3.89
N PHE A 112 -5.35 -7.01 3.34
CA PHE A 112 -5.95 -8.11 4.09
C PHE A 112 -4.97 -9.24 4.40
N LEU A 113 -4.00 -9.53 3.54
CA LEU A 113 -2.96 -10.48 3.89
C LEU A 113 -2.06 -9.95 5.02
N ALA A 114 -1.72 -8.66 4.98
CA ALA A 114 -0.98 -8.00 6.06
C ALA A 114 -1.74 -8.09 7.39
N VAL A 115 -3.04 -7.75 7.38
CA VAL A 115 -3.90 -7.85 8.57
C VAL A 115 -4.02 -9.29 9.06
N ALA A 116 -4.17 -10.25 8.14
CA ALA A 116 -4.27 -11.67 8.50
C ALA A 116 -3.01 -12.17 9.22
N ASP A 117 -1.81 -11.72 8.80
CA ASP A 117 -0.56 -12.05 9.49
C ASP A 117 -0.51 -11.46 10.90
N VAL A 118 -0.96 -10.22 11.09
CA VAL A 118 -1.01 -9.58 12.42
C VAL A 118 -2.03 -10.25 13.33
N LEU A 119 -3.23 -10.54 12.84
CA LEU A 119 -4.25 -11.27 13.61
C LEU A 119 -3.83 -12.71 13.93
N ALA A 120 -2.97 -13.32 13.11
CA ALA A 120 -2.40 -14.64 13.37
C ALA A 120 -1.18 -14.59 14.31
N GLY A 121 -0.71 -13.40 14.71
CA GLY A 121 0.50 -13.24 15.53
C GLY A 121 1.80 -13.56 14.79
N ARG A 122 1.78 -13.69 13.45
CA ARG A 122 3.01 -13.84 12.64
C ARG A 122 3.84 -12.57 12.66
N ILE A 123 3.15 -11.43 12.74
CA ILE A 123 3.74 -10.10 12.82
C ILE A 123 3.14 -9.40 14.03
N VAL A 124 4.02 -8.87 14.88
CA VAL A 124 3.71 -8.08 16.07
C VAL A 124 4.35 -6.71 15.86
N PRO A 125 3.62 -5.73 15.29
CA PRO A 125 4.20 -4.45 14.89
C PRO A 125 4.94 -3.71 16.02
N SER A 126 4.46 -3.85 17.27
CA SER A 126 5.08 -3.24 18.45
C SER A 126 6.43 -3.85 18.85
N ALA A 127 6.77 -5.03 18.33
CA ALA A 127 8.05 -5.70 18.57
C ALA A 127 9.10 -5.41 17.47
N VAL A 128 8.74 -4.67 16.41
CA VAL A 128 9.67 -4.23 15.37
C VAL A 128 10.54 -3.09 15.90
N PRO A 129 11.88 -3.18 15.81
CA PRO A 129 12.76 -2.08 16.23
C PRO A 129 12.45 -0.79 15.47
N ALA A 130 12.30 0.33 16.18
CA ALA A 130 11.88 1.61 15.58
C ALA A 130 12.79 2.06 14.42
N GLY A 131 14.11 1.88 14.55
CA GLY A 131 15.08 2.22 13.51
C GLY A 131 15.01 1.34 12.25
N LEU A 132 14.21 0.27 12.27
CA LEU A 132 14.00 -0.65 11.15
C LEU A 132 12.58 -0.58 10.59
N ALA A 133 11.67 0.22 11.16
CA ALA A 133 10.24 0.17 10.84
C ALA A 133 9.95 0.32 9.34
N GLU A 134 10.59 1.31 8.67
CA GLU A 134 10.40 1.54 7.23
C GLU A 134 10.96 0.41 6.37
N ALA A 135 12.17 -0.06 6.69
CA ALA A 135 12.82 -1.16 5.98
C ALA A 135 12.05 -2.48 6.17
N PHE A 136 11.53 -2.71 7.38
CA PHE A 136 10.68 -3.84 7.71
C PHE A 136 9.36 -3.79 6.94
N GLN A 137 8.70 -2.64 6.89
CA GLN A 137 7.45 -2.49 6.15
C GLN A 137 7.65 -2.82 4.66
N GLU A 138 8.70 -2.30 4.03
CA GLU A 138 8.95 -2.62 2.62
C GLU A 138 9.36 -4.09 2.41
N ALA A 139 10.14 -4.67 3.33
CA ALA A 139 10.46 -6.09 3.27
C ALA A 139 9.20 -6.97 3.37
N TRP A 140 8.29 -6.61 4.28
CA TRP A 140 7.02 -7.30 4.46
C TRP A 140 6.10 -7.14 3.24
N ASP A 141 6.01 -5.94 2.68
CA ASP A 141 5.30 -5.65 1.44
C ASP A 141 5.75 -6.54 0.26
N VAL A 142 7.07 -6.70 0.07
CA VAL A 142 7.65 -7.59 -0.96
C VAL A 142 7.21 -9.03 -0.72
N THR A 143 7.28 -9.48 0.53
CA THR A 143 6.88 -10.83 0.92
C THR A 143 5.38 -11.06 0.74
N ILE A 144 4.53 -10.08 1.06
CA ILE A 144 3.08 -10.13 0.82
C ILE A 144 2.80 -10.33 -0.67
N ASP A 145 3.35 -9.48 -1.54
CA ASP A 145 3.10 -9.59 -2.97
C ASP A 145 3.63 -10.91 -3.57
N GLY A 146 4.77 -11.40 -3.07
CA GLY A 146 5.28 -12.73 -3.40
C GLY A 146 4.30 -13.85 -3.04
N ARG A 147 3.72 -13.80 -1.84
CA ARG A 147 2.71 -14.76 -1.37
C ARG A 147 1.41 -14.67 -2.16
N LEU A 148 0.94 -13.46 -2.49
CA LEU A 148 -0.23 -13.27 -3.35
C LEU A 148 -0.01 -13.90 -4.72
N ARG A 149 1.16 -13.66 -5.34
CA ARG A 149 1.53 -14.27 -6.62
C ARG A 149 1.48 -15.80 -6.56
N ARG A 150 2.07 -16.43 -5.53
CA ARG A 150 2.06 -17.90 -5.37
C ARG A 150 0.66 -18.45 -5.13
N GLY A 151 -0.19 -17.70 -4.43
CA GLY A 151 -1.60 -18.03 -4.22
C GLY A 151 -2.51 -17.74 -5.43
N PHE A 152 -1.96 -17.28 -6.56
CA PHE A 152 -2.73 -16.81 -7.73
C PHE A 152 -3.76 -15.72 -7.36
N LEU A 153 -3.43 -14.89 -6.37
CA LEU A 153 -4.24 -13.76 -5.93
C LEU A 153 -3.71 -12.46 -6.55
N PRO A 154 -4.60 -11.47 -6.77
CA PRO A 154 -4.20 -10.14 -7.21
C PRO A 154 -3.19 -9.51 -6.25
N GLY A 155 -2.00 -9.16 -6.75
CA GLY A 155 -0.96 -8.41 -6.05
C GLY A 155 -0.19 -7.54 -7.04
N LEU A 156 0.84 -6.82 -6.57
CA LEU A 156 1.69 -6.08 -7.52
C LEU A 156 2.47 -7.04 -8.42
N PRO A 157 2.59 -6.75 -9.73
CA PRO A 157 3.52 -7.47 -10.59
C PRO A 157 4.95 -7.36 -10.06
N VAL A 158 5.74 -8.42 -10.21
CA VAL A 158 7.14 -8.46 -9.74
C VAL A 158 7.96 -7.27 -10.23
N ALA A 159 7.76 -6.86 -11.49
CA ALA A 159 8.46 -5.70 -12.06
C ALA A 159 8.06 -4.37 -11.40
N GLU A 160 6.80 -4.23 -11.00
CA GLU A 160 6.32 -3.04 -10.29
C GLU A 160 6.84 -3.00 -8.86
N ARG A 161 6.69 -4.10 -8.09
CA ARG A 161 7.21 -4.18 -6.73
C ARG A 161 8.73 -3.99 -6.70
N ARG A 162 9.46 -4.59 -7.64
CA ARG A 162 10.90 -4.37 -7.79
C ARG A 162 11.26 -2.90 -8.02
N ARG A 163 10.50 -2.18 -8.85
CA ARG A 163 10.72 -0.73 -9.07
C ARG A 163 10.46 0.08 -7.80
N ARG A 164 9.45 -0.26 -7.01
CA ARG A 164 9.15 0.41 -5.72
C ARG A 164 10.27 0.15 -4.71
N PHE A 165 10.65 -1.11 -4.53
CA PHE A 165 11.75 -1.53 -3.66
C PHE A 165 13.06 -0.82 -4.02
N ALA A 166 13.41 -0.80 -5.31
CA ALA A 166 14.60 -0.13 -5.81
C ALA A 166 14.60 1.38 -5.57
N ARG A 167 13.44 2.03 -5.72
CA ARG A 167 13.30 3.47 -5.49
C ARG A 167 13.52 3.82 -4.02
N LEU A 168 13.07 2.95 -3.11
CA LEU A 168 13.19 3.18 -1.67
C LEU A 168 14.65 3.06 -1.20
N PHE A 169 15.36 2.02 -1.61
CA PHE A 169 16.75 1.74 -1.15
C PHE A 169 17.84 2.28 -2.10
N GLY A 170 17.46 2.96 -3.18
CA GLY A 170 18.39 3.47 -4.19
C GLY A 170 18.98 4.83 -3.82
N ALA A 171 19.96 4.88 -2.91
CA ALA A 171 20.59 6.13 -2.46
C ALA A 171 21.37 6.92 -3.56
N ALA A 172 21.57 6.35 -4.75
CA ALA A 172 22.20 7.05 -5.90
C ALA A 172 21.82 6.45 -7.27
N GLY A 173 20.71 5.71 -7.37
CA GLY A 173 20.35 5.00 -8.61
C GLY A 173 21.20 3.76 -8.94
N VAL A 174 22.16 3.38 -8.07
CA VAL A 174 22.93 2.14 -8.20
C VAL A 174 22.37 1.08 -7.26
N LEU A 175 21.76 0.06 -7.86
CA LEU A 175 21.32 -1.13 -7.14
C LEU A 175 22.54 -2.03 -6.88
N LEU A 176 22.91 -2.18 -5.62
CA LEU A 176 23.90 -3.16 -5.21
C LEU A 176 23.36 -4.59 -5.39
N PRO A 177 24.20 -5.58 -5.76
CA PRO A 177 23.81 -6.99 -5.88
C PRO A 177 23.04 -7.53 -4.67
N LEU A 178 23.42 -7.09 -3.46
CA LEU A 178 22.77 -7.46 -2.21
C LEU A 178 21.26 -7.11 -2.18
N HIS A 179 20.84 -5.98 -2.77
CA HIS A 179 19.43 -5.60 -2.80
C HIS A 179 18.60 -6.58 -3.64
N TRP A 180 19.19 -7.13 -4.70
CA TRP A 180 18.53 -8.11 -5.56
C TRP A 180 18.45 -9.48 -4.92
N GLU A 181 19.51 -9.91 -4.27
CA GLU A 181 19.49 -11.13 -3.46
C GLU A 181 18.40 -11.04 -2.39
N LEU A 182 18.38 -9.95 -1.61
CA LEU A 182 17.35 -9.73 -0.59
C LEU A 182 15.94 -9.65 -1.16
N PHE A 183 15.74 -8.96 -2.28
CA PHE A 183 14.43 -8.90 -2.93
C PHE A 183 13.93 -10.29 -3.32
N HIS A 184 14.78 -11.12 -3.94
CA HIS A 184 14.42 -12.47 -4.35
C HIS A 184 14.18 -13.38 -3.14
N GLU A 185 15.03 -13.29 -2.11
CA GLU A 185 14.81 -13.98 -0.85
C GLU A 185 13.44 -13.67 -0.25
N LEU A 186 13.07 -12.37 -0.17
CA LEU A 186 11.79 -11.92 0.38
C LEU A 186 10.61 -12.32 -0.50
N TRP A 187 10.76 -12.19 -1.83
CA TRP A 187 9.71 -12.45 -2.80
C TRP A 187 9.36 -13.93 -2.83
N ASP A 188 10.34 -14.82 -2.77
CA ASP A 188 10.16 -16.27 -2.85
C ASP A 188 10.04 -16.94 -1.46
N TRP A 189 9.90 -16.15 -0.38
CA TRP A 189 9.80 -16.68 0.98
C TRP A 189 8.41 -17.29 1.28
N ASP A 190 8.34 -18.61 1.40
CA ASP A 190 7.08 -19.34 1.60
C ASP A 190 6.45 -19.18 2.99
N ASP A 191 7.26 -19.28 4.04
CA ASP A 191 6.78 -19.18 5.43
C ASP A 191 7.54 -18.09 6.19
N PRO A 192 7.12 -16.81 6.03
CA PRO A 192 7.78 -15.70 6.70
C PRO A 192 7.38 -15.63 8.17
N ASP A 193 8.39 -15.41 9.01
CA ASP A 193 8.24 -15.04 10.41
C ASP A 193 8.83 -13.64 10.67
N GLN A 194 8.47 -13.06 11.80
CA GLN A 194 8.93 -11.73 12.17
C GLN A 194 10.46 -11.68 12.33
N GLU A 195 11.09 -12.69 12.92
CA GLU A 195 12.52 -12.68 13.21
C GLU A 195 13.34 -12.60 11.92
N GLY A 196 13.03 -13.45 10.93
CA GLY A 196 13.70 -13.44 9.64
C GLY A 196 13.37 -12.20 8.81
N LEU A 197 12.19 -11.58 8.98
CA LEU A 197 11.86 -10.30 8.33
C LEU A 197 12.69 -9.17 8.94
N VAL A 198 12.80 -9.10 10.27
CA VAL A 198 13.68 -8.16 10.97
C VAL A 198 15.15 -8.37 10.57
N GLY A 199 15.61 -9.62 10.49
CA GLY A 199 16.97 -9.96 10.08
C GLY A 199 17.28 -9.52 8.64
N ARG A 200 16.34 -9.69 7.71
CA ARG A 200 16.48 -9.23 6.32
C ARG A 200 16.38 -7.71 6.20
N ALA A 201 15.47 -7.09 6.93
CA ALA A 201 15.36 -5.64 7.00
C ALA A 201 16.65 -5.00 7.52
N GLY A 202 17.30 -5.61 8.51
CA GLY A 202 18.59 -5.15 9.04
C GLY A 202 19.77 -5.28 8.07
N ARG A 203 19.65 -6.06 6.98
CA ARG A 203 20.63 -6.14 5.89
C ARG A 203 20.41 -5.06 4.82
N LEU A 204 19.27 -4.37 4.84
CA LEU A 204 18.99 -3.28 3.92
C LEU A 204 19.71 -2.01 4.38
N PRO A 205 20.13 -1.14 3.45
CA PRO A 205 20.74 0.12 3.81
C PRO A 205 19.75 0.94 4.65
N PRO A 206 20.25 1.73 5.62
CA PRO A 206 19.40 2.62 6.38
C PRO A 206 18.73 3.60 5.40
N LEU A 207 17.42 3.77 5.56
CA LEU A 207 16.70 4.83 4.88
C LEU A 207 17.08 6.11 5.62
N ASP A 208 17.86 6.98 4.96
CA ASP A 208 18.19 8.27 5.53
C ASP A 208 16.89 8.97 5.91
N HIS A 209 16.66 9.16 7.21
CA HIS A 209 15.74 10.20 7.65
C HIS A 209 16.28 11.49 7.05
N ARG A 210 15.65 11.99 5.97
CA ARG A 210 15.83 13.40 5.60
C ARG A 210 15.61 14.17 6.91
N PRO A 211 16.59 14.95 7.40
CA PRO A 211 16.32 15.78 8.57
C PRO A 211 15.10 16.65 8.23
N PRO A 212 14.21 16.93 9.21
CA PRO A 212 13.15 17.88 8.98
C PRO A 212 13.81 19.14 8.42
N LEU A 213 13.31 19.62 7.27
CA LEU A 213 13.73 20.92 6.74
C LEU A 213 13.65 21.90 7.90
N ASP A 214 14.80 22.37 8.35
CA ASP A 214 14.92 23.30 9.46
C ASP A 214 14.03 24.49 9.13
N ARG A 215 12.88 24.60 9.82
CA ARG A 215 12.04 25.81 9.78
C ARG A 215 12.75 26.87 10.61
N ARG A 216 13.91 27.30 10.16
CA ARG A 216 14.61 28.49 10.64
C ARG A 216 15.25 29.19 9.43
N GLY A 217 14.60 30.27 9.01
CA GLY A 217 15.22 31.27 8.14
C GLY A 217 14.40 31.68 6.92
N ALA A 218 13.25 32.30 7.14
CA ALA A 218 12.73 33.39 6.32
C ALA A 218 11.74 34.22 7.15
#